data_AF-A9BB98-F1
#
_entry.id   AF-A9BB98-F1
#
_cell.length_a   1.000
_cell.length_b   1.000
_cell.length_c   1.000
_cell.angle_alpha   90.00
_cell.angle_beta   90.00
_cell.angle_gamma   90.00
#
_symmetry.space_group_name_H-M   'P 1'
#
loop_
_entity.id
_entity.type
_entity.pdbx_description
1 polymer ?
#
loop_
_entity_poly.entity_id
_entity_poly.type
_entity_poly.pdbx_seq_one_letter_code
_entity_poly.pdbx_strand_id
1 'polypeptide(L)'
;MAEFPYLIAIALIQQEENRAMPLGGKSIKEPIDLKNGPGEAGEKIALELLLRVLEISDKGFIRQAAKKESLLLVEMSMEIMQDQLPSLKSKWIQTGKTDQLIKELKRICENCWYITFEKYKGIQLSRC
;
A
#
# COMPACT_ATOMS: atom_id res chain seq x y z
N MET A 1 15.46 15.46 -16.16
CA MET A 1 14.88 15.88 -14.86
C MET A 1 15.02 14.69 -13.93
N ALA A 2 15.48 14.87 -12.69
CA ALA A 2 15.58 13.75 -11.75
C ALA A 2 14.16 13.24 -11.48
N GLU A 3 13.91 11.98 -11.83
CA GLU A 3 12.62 11.35 -11.60
C GLU A 3 12.55 10.94 -10.13
N PHE A 4 11.64 11.57 -9.41
CA PHE A 4 11.45 11.28 -8.00
C PHE A 4 10.63 10.00 -7.84
N PRO A 5 11.02 9.08 -6.94
CA PRO A 5 10.25 7.88 -6.69
C PRO A 5 8.85 8.24 -6.14
N TYR A 6 7.93 7.29 -6.30
CA TYR A 6 6.57 7.38 -5.79
C TYR A 6 6.43 6.58 -4.52
N LEU A 7 5.80 7.20 -3.52
CA LEU A 7 5.36 6.51 -2.31
C LEU A 7 3.88 6.19 -2.45
N ILE A 8 3.55 4.91 -2.41
CA ILE A 8 2.22 4.38 -2.70
C ILE A 8 1.73 3.56 -1.52
N ALA A 9 0.59 3.94 -0.94
CA ALA A 9 -0.15 3.11 -0.02
C ALA A 9 -1.09 2.17 -0.77
N ILE A 10 -1.15 0.92 -0.31
CA ILE A 10 -1.94 -0.16 -0.89
C ILE A 10 -2.84 -0.73 0.21
N ALA A 11 -4.15 -0.79 -0.04
CA ALA A 11 -5.10 -1.47 0.82
C ALA A 11 -5.54 -2.78 0.15
N LEU A 12 -5.49 -3.89 0.89
CA LEU A 12 -5.98 -5.19 0.47
C LEU A 12 -7.29 -5.47 1.21
N ILE A 13 -8.40 -5.20 0.54
CA ILE A 13 -9.73 -5.32 1.12
C ILE A 13 -10.58 -6.33 0.35
N GLN A 14 -11.59 -6.83 1.03
CA GLN A 14 -12.69 -7.55 0.42
C GLN A 14 -13.96 -6.74 0.64
N GLN A 15 -14.65 -6.45 -0.45
CA GLN A 15 -15.96 -5.81 -0.48
C GLN A 15 -16.96 -6.86 -0.95
N GLU A 16 -17.84 -7.29 -0.04
CA GLU A 16 -18.73 -8.43 -0.27
C GLU A 16 -17.95 -9.69 -0.72
N GLU A 17 -18.23 -10.22 -1.90
CA GLU A 17 -17.55 -11.39 -2.46
C GLU A 17 -16.30 -11.03 -3.28
N ASN A 18 -16.08 -9.74 -3.55
CA ASN A 18 -15.04 -9.26 -4.44
C ASN A 18 -13.83 -8.71 -3.68
N ARG A 19 -12.63 -8.99 -4.19
CA ARG A 19 -11.41 -8.33 -3.70
C ARG A 19 -11.24 -6.98 -4.39
N ALA A 20 -10.81 -5.99 -3.62
CA ALA A 20 -10.43 -4.68 -4.14
C ALA A 20 -9.08 -4.25 -3.58
N MET A 21 -8.33 -3.55 -4.42
CA MET A 21 -7.03 -2.97 -4.06
C MET A 21 -7.05 -1.45 -4.27
N PRO A 22 -7.62 -0.67 -3.34
CA PRO A 22 -7.48 0.78 -3.33
C PRO A 22 -6.00 1.17 -3.22
N LEU A 23 -5.62 2.18 -4.00
CA LEU A 23 -4.27 2.73 -4.04
C LEU A 23 -4.35 4.24 -3.77
N GLY A 24 -3.34 4.78 -3.12
CA GLY A 24 -3.14 6.21 -2.90
C GLY A 24 -1.66 6.51 -2.84
N GLY A 25 -1.21 7.70 -3.26
CA GLY A 25 0.21 7.97 -3.31
C GLY A 25 0.56 9.29 -3.99
N LYS A 26 1.82 9.66 -3.87
CA LYS A 26 2.40 10.87 -4.46
C LYS A 26 3.88 10.69 -4.71
N SER A 27 4.46 11.51 -5.59
CA SER A 27 5.90 11.60 -5.73
C SER A 27 6.54 12.19 -4.46
N ILE A 28 7.70 11.69 -4.08
CA ILE A 28 8.45 12.15 -2.91
C ILE A 28 9.69 12.93 -3.37
N LYS A 29 9.75 14.21 -2.98
CA LYS A 29 10.89 15.08 -3.32
C LYS A 29 12.12 14.82 -2.48
N GLU A 30 11.92 14.23 -1.31
CA GLU A 30 12.97 13.89 -0.35
C GLU A 30 13.09 12.37 -0.27
N PRO A 31 14.33 11.82 -0.29
CA PRO A 31 14.53 10.39 -0.17
C PRO A 31 14.05 9.88 1.19
N ILE A 32 13.52 8.66 1.22
CA ILE A 32 13.08 8.05 2.47
C ILE A 32 14.30 7.67 3.31
N ASP A 33 14.30 8.11 4.57
CA ASP A 33 15.27 7.63 5.54
C ASP A 33 14.99 6.14 5.83
N LEU A 34 15.84 5.27 5.32
CA LEU A 34 15.73 3.83 5.48
C LEU A 34 15.75 3.35 6.94
N LYS A 35 16.33 4.13 7.86
CA LYS A 35 16.43 3.80 9.28
C LYS A 35 15.16 4.18 10.03
N ASN A 36 14.59 5.35 9.71
CA ASN A 36 13.39 5.88 10.38
C ASN A 36 12.10 5.57 9.62
N GLY A 37 12.21 5.08 8.39
CA GLY A 37 11.10 4.78 7.50
C GLY A 37 10.50 6.03 6.85
N PRO A 38 9.31 5.89 6.24
CA PRO A 38 8.65 6.93 5.43
C PRO A 38 8.07 8.09 6.25
N GLY A 39 8.18 8.05 7.59
CA GLY A 39 7.81 9.13 8.51
C GLY A 39 6.39 9.67 8.30
N GLU A 40 6.21 10.96 8.61
CA GLU A 40 4.93 11.67 8.49
C GLU A 40 4.35 11.64 7.05
N ALA A 41 5.22 11.61 6.03
CA ALA A 41 4.79 11.52 4.64
C ALA A 41 4.06 10.20 4.37
N GLY A 42 4.60 9.09 4.88
CA GLY A 42 3.96 7.78 4.79
C GLY A 42 2.66 7.71 5.59
N GLU A 43 2.63 8.26 6.81
CA GLU A 43 1.43 8.32 7.64
C GLU A 43 0.30 9.11 6.98
N LYS A 44 0.62 10.25 6.37
CA LYS A 44 -0.36 11.07 5.65
C LYS A 44 -0.97 10.31 4.48
N ILE A 45 -0.15 9.62 3.66
CA ILE A 45 -0.65 8.83 2.53
C ILE A 45 -1.52 7.65 3.03
N ALA A 46 -1.13 7.02 4.14
CA ALA A 46 -1.92 5.97 4.76
C ALA A 46 -3.30 6.47 5.21
N LEU A 47 -3.35 7.66 5.80
CA LEU A 47 -4.61 8.31 6.20
C LEU A 47 -5.49 8.66 4.98
N GLU A 48 -4.91 9.25 3.94
CA GLU A 48 -5.62 9.56 2.69
C GLU A 48 -6.22 8.29 2.06
N LEU A 49 -5.46 7.18 2.07
CA LEU A 49 -5.97 5.88 1.62
C LEU A 49 -7.10 5.34 2.50
N LEU A 50 -7.00 5.48 3.83
CA LEU A 50 -8.05 5.04 4.75
C LEU A 50 -9.34 5.83 4.57
N LEU A 51 -9.27 7.14 4.32
CA LEU A 51 -10.44 7.94 3.96
C LEU A 51 -11.10 7.39 2.69
N ARG A 52 -10.30 7.03 1.68
CA ARG A 52 -10.82 6.40 0.46
C ARG A 52 -11.45 5.03 0.72
N VAL A 53 -10.88 4.21 1.61
CA VAL A 53 -11.47 2.93 2.01
C VAL A 53 -12.81 3.15 2.73
N LEU A 54 -12.91 4.19 3.57
CA LEU A 54 -14.15 4.57 4.24
C LEU A 54 -15.22 4.99 3.22
N GLU A 55 -14.89 5.81 2.22
CA GLU A 55 -15.83 6.16 1.14
C GLU A 55 -16.29 4.93 0.35
N ILE A 56 -15.40 3.96 0.10
CA ILE A 56 -15.77 2.71 -0.58
C ILE A 56 -16.74 1.90 0.28
N SER A 57 -16.72 2.06 1.61
CA SER A 57 -17.59 1.31 2.53
C SER A 57 -19.06 1.67 2.40
N ASP A 58 -19.38 2.85 1.84
CA ASP A 58 -20.76 3.24 1.52
C ASP A 58 -21.40 2.32 0.47
N LYS A 59 -20.59 1.61 -0.31
CA LYS A 59 -21.05 0.70 -1.38
C LYS A 59 -21.26 -0.74 -0.92
N GLY A 60 -20.95 -1.07 0.34
CA GLY A 60 -21.14 -2.41 0.89
C GLY A 60 -20.11 -2.79 1.94
N PHE A 61 -20.31 -3.94 2.59
CA PHE A 61 -19.47 -4.41 3.69
C PHE A 61 -18.02 -4.60 3.27
N ILE A 62 -17.11 -3.94 3.97
CA ILE A 62 -15.66 -4.08 3.79
C ILE A 62 -15.06 -4.88 4.93
N ARG A 63 -14.12 -5.77 4.59
CA ARG A 63 -13.22 -6.43 5.53
C ARG A 63 -11.79 -6.43 5.02
N GLN A 64 -10.84 -6.57 5.94
CA GLN A 64 -9.44 -6.83 5.60
C GLN A 64 -9.32 -8.17 4.86
N ALA A 65 -8.66 -8.19 3.69
CA ALA A 65 -8.42 -9.42 2.93
C ALA A 65 -7.16 -10.17 3.38
N ALA A 66 -6.25 -9.52 4.11
CA ALA A 66 -4.93 -10.04 4.48
C ALA A 66 -4.53 -9.75 5.94
N LYS A 67 -5.51 -9.45 6.81
CA LYS A 67 -5.28 -9.15 8.25
C LYS A 67 -4.21 -8.05 8.42
N LYS A 68 -3.11 -8.34 9.13
CA LYS A 68 -2.02 -7.38 9.40
C LYS A 68 -1.29 -6.92 8.14
N GLU A 69 -1.43 -7.66 7.03
CA GLU A 69 -0.80 -7.35 5.75
C GLU A 69 -1.74 -6.58 4.81
N SER A 70 -2.93 -6.20 5.31
CA SER A 70 -3.94 -5.50 4.49
C SER A 70 -3.60 -4.06 4.17
N LEU A 71 -2.61 -3.45 4.81
CA LEU A 71 -2.16 -2.11 4.50
C LEU A 71 -0.65 -2.14 4.31
N LEU A 72 -0.21 -1.66 3.16
CA LEU A 72 1.19 -1.61 2.77
C LEU A 72 1.52 -0.20 2.33
N LEU A 73 2.80 0.16 2.49
CA LEU A 73 3.40 1.32 1.86
C LEU A 73 4.58 0.84 1.03
N VAL A 74 4.70 1.31 -0.21
CA VAL A 74 5.78 0.91 -1.11
C VAL A 74 6.39 2.11 -1.80
N GLU A 75 7.70 2.08 -1.97
CA GLU A 75 8.46 3.05 -2.76
C GLU A 75 8.86 2.41 -4.08
N MET A 76 8.56 3.06 -5.21
CA MET A 76 8.90 2.56 -6.54
C MET A 76 9.06 3.69 -7.57
N SER A 77 9.75 3.41 -8.68
CA SER A 77 9.83 4.35 -9.80
C SER A 77 8.48 4.53 -10.51
N MET A 78 8.36 5.61 -11.28
CA MET A 78 7.16 5.86 -12.09
C MET A 78 6.90 4.74 -13.08
N GLU A 79 7.95 4.20 -13.72
CA GLU A 79 7.84 3.15 -14.74
C GLU A 79 7.26 1.87 -14.12
N ILE A 80 7.77 1.45 -12.96
CA ILE A 80 7.28 0.26 -12.25
C ILE A 80 5.83 0.45 -11.80
N MET A 81 5.48 1.65 -11.31
CA MET A 81 4.11 2.01 -10.93
C MET A 81 3.14 1.92 -12.13
N GLN A 82 3.56 2.30 -13.33
CA GLN A 82 2.68 2.29 -14.50
C GLN A 82 2.63 0.92 -15.18
N ASP A 83 3.74 0.21 -15.26
CA ASP A 83 3.84 -1.03 -16.05
C ASP A 83 3.50 -2.29 -15.25
N GLN A 84 3.95 -2.35 -13.99
CA GLN A 84 3.90 -3.60 -13.21
C GLN A 84 2.80 -3.59 -12.15
N LEU A 85 2.58 -2.48 -11.46
CA LEU A 85 1.59 -2.39 -10.38
C LEU A 85 0.15 -2.72 -10.85
N PRO A 86 -0.34 -2.28 -12.03
CA PRO A 86 -1.67 -2.66 -12.50
C PRO A 86 -1.83 -4.17 -12.73
N SER A 87 -0.77 -4.81 -13.24
CA SER A 87 -0.73 -6.25 -13.46
C SER A 87 -0.74 -7.03 -12.15
N LEU A 88 0.06 -6.61 -11.16
CA LEU A 88 0.04 -7.18 -9.80
C LEU A 88 -1.32 -7.04 -9.12
N LYS A 89 -1.91 -5.85 -9.21
CA LYS A 89 -3.25 -5.56 -8.69
C LYS A 89 -4.28 -6.52 -9.28
N SER A 90 -4.30 -6.65 -10.60
CA SER A 90 -5.25 -7.51 -11.31
C SER A 90 -5.08 -8.99 -10.91
N LYS A 91 -3.83 -9.46 -10.86
CA LYS A 91 -3.50 -10.82 -10.43
C LYS A 91 -3.92 -11.11 -8.99
N TRP A 92 -3.70 -10.18 -8.06
CA TRP A 92 -4.13 -10.36 -6.67
C TRP A 92 -5.65 -10.32 -6.53
N ILE A 93 -6.36 -9.42 -7.22
CA ILE A 93 -7.83 -9.40 -7.22
C ILE A 93 -8.39 -10.76 -7.65
N GLN A 94 -7.83 -11.37 -8.69
CA GLN A 94 -8.26 -12.68 -9.20
C GLN A 94 -7.91 -13.83 -8.26
N THR A 95 -6.69 -13.86 -7.72
CA THR A 95 -6.16 -15.03 -7.01
C THR A 95 -6.29 -14.98 -5.49
N GLY A 96 -6.29 -13.79 -4.90
CA GLY A 96 -6.23 -13.57 -3.45
C GLY A 96 -4.93 -14.03 -2.79
N LYS A 97 -3.88 -14.34 -3.56
CA LYS A 97 -2.61 -14.86 -3.03
C LYS A 97 -1.74 -13.72 -2.51
N THR A 98 -1.99 -13.28 -1.27
CA THR A 98 -1.28 -12.17 -0.63
C THR A 98 0.23 -12.43 -0.51
N ASP A 99 0.65 -13.63 -0.13
CA ASP A 99 2.08 -13.99 -0.04
C ASP A 99 2.82 -13.80 -1.38
N GLN A 100 2.15 -14.12 -2.49
CA GLN A 100 2.70 -13.93 -3.84
C GLN A 100 2.78 -12.46 -4.20
N LEU A 101 1.74 -11.68 -3.89
CA LEU A 101 1.75 -10.23 -4.09
C LEU A 101 2.91 -9.58 -3.33
N ILE A 102 3.08 -9.89 -2.05
CA ILE A 102 4.13 -9.30 -1.21
C ILE A 102 5.51 -9.70 -1.73
N LYS A 103 5.70 -10.96 -2.13
CA LYS A 103 6.96 -11.42 -2.73
C LYS A 103 7.28 -10.69 -4.03
N GLU A 104 6.27 -10.43 -4.87
CA GLU A 104 6.44 -9.70 -6.12
C GLU A 104 6.71 -8.22 -5.87
N LEU A 105 6.00 -7.57 -4.94
CA LEU A 105 6.26 -6.19 -4.50
C LEU A 105 7.69 -6.02 -3.99
N LYS A 106 8.17 -6.91 -3.12
CA LYS A 106 9.57 -6.89 -2.62
C LYS A 106 10.62 -6.99 -3.73
N ARG A 107 10.28 -7.55 -4.89
CA ARG A 107 11.20 -7.69 -6.03
C ARG A 107 11.26 -6.44 -6.89
N ILE A 108 10.16 -5.70 -6.97
CA ILE A 108 9.98 -4.60 -7.93
C ILE A 108 10.03 -3.23 -7.26
N CYS A 109 9.73 -3.15 -5.96
CA CYS A 109 9.78 -1.93 -5.18
C CYS A 109 11.17 -1.75 -4.57
N GLU A 110 11.60 -0.50 -4.41
CA GLU A 110 12.84 -0.16 -3.71
C GLU A 110 12.70 -0.45 -2.22
N ASN A 111 11.53 -0.12 -1.65
CA ASN A 111 11.21 -0.39 -0.26
C ASN A 111 9.73 -0.76 -0.08
N CYS A 112 9.45 -1.56 0.96
CA CYS A 112 8.11 -2.02 1.32
C CYS A 112 7.96 -2.02 2.84
N TRP A 113 6.82 -1.54 3.33
CA TRP A 113 6.44 -1.56 4.73
C TRP A 113 5.01 -2.06 4.89
N TYR A 114 4.77 -2.81 5.96
CA TYR A 114 3.44 -3.02 6.52
C TYR A 114 3.04 -1.83 7.37
N ILE A 115 1.79 -1.41 7.23
CA ILE A 115 1.19 -0.37 8.06
C ILE A 115 0.25 -1.05 9.05
N THR A 116 0.54 -0.92 10.33
CA THR A 116 -0.31 -1.43 11.40
C THR A 116 -0.66 -0.32 12.39
N PHE A 117 -1.68 -0.55 13.20
CA PHE A 117 -2.06 0.35 14.28
C PHE A 117 -1.97 -0.38 15.61
N GLU A 118 -1.20 0.18 16.54
CA GLU A 118 -1.13 -0.29 17.91
C GLU A 118 -1.79 0.74 18.82
N LYS A 119 -2.75 0.28 19.63
CA LYS A 119 -3.43 1.14 20.61
C LYS A 119 -2.37 1.82 21.49
N TYR A 120 -2.47 3.14 21.64
CA TYR A 120 -1.55 4.01 22.39
C TYR A 120 -0.15 4.25 21.78
N LYS A 121 0.27 3.47 20.78
CA LYS A 121 1.52 3.74 20.03
C LYS A 121 1.27 4.40 18.68
N GLY A 122 0.05 4.33 18.17
CA GLY A 122 -0.33 4.93 16.89
C GLY A 122 0.01 4.05 15.70
N ILE A 123 0.32 4.70 14.57
CA ILE A 123 0.71 4.02 13.33
C ILE A 123 2.10 3.42 13.50
N GLN A 124 2.26 2.17 13.08
CA GLN A 124 3.54 1.46 13.08
C GLN A 124 3.88 1.03 11.65
N LEU A 125 5.09 1.34 11.23
CA LEU A 125 5.63 1.00 9.91
C LEU A 125 6.76 0.00 10.08
N SER A 126 6.52 -1.25 9.71
CA SER A 126 7.53 -2.33 9.81
C SER A 126 7.90 -2.79 8.41
N ARG A 127 9.19 -3.00 8.13
CA ARG A 127 9.62 -3.49 6.82
C ARG A 127 8.98 -4.84 6.50
N CYS A 128 8.57 -4.98 5.25
CA CYS A 128 8.42 -6.27 4.62
C CYS A 128 9.82 -6.91 4.50
#